data_AF-A0A099YWU1-F1
#
_entry.id   AF-A0A099YWU1-F1
#
_cell.length_a   1.000
_cell.length_b   1.000
_cell.length_c   1.000
_cell.angle_alpha   90.00
_cell.angle_beta   90.00
_cell.angle_gamma   90.00
#
_symmetry.space_group_name_H-M   'P 1'
#
loop_
_entity.id
_entity.type
_entity.pdbx_description
1 polymer ?
#
loop_
_entity_poly.entity_id
_entity_poly.type
_entity_poly.pdbx_seq_one_letter_code
_entity_poly.pdbx_strand_id
1 'polypeptide(L)'
;KCLRLNPDVPVWVSKQRILCILNHSLKDVLNYGLFQPAFNGRAGKFLDEERLLREYPLNPDTPVPYLEFRYKRRVYTQSLLDDKQFAKLHTKANLKKFMEYVQMMNAEKVCRLLEKGLDPNFHDPDTG
;
A
#
# COMPACT_ATOMS: atom_id res chain seq x y z
N LYS A 1 17.02 -7.90 -1.06
CA LYS A 1 17.10 -9.38 -1.29
C LYS A 1 16.76 -9.64 -2.75
N CYS A 2 17.51 -10.49 -3.45
CA CYS A 2 17.16 -10.90 -4.81
C CYS A 2 16.40 -12.24 -4.76
N LEU A 3 15.25 -12.31 -5.44
CA LEU A 3 14.38 -13.48 -5.44
C LEU A 3 14.04 -13.86 -6.88
N ARG A 4 14.06 -15.16 -7.18
CA ARG A 4 13.59 -15.69 -8.45
C ARG A 4 12.09 -15.95 -8.36
N LEU A 5 11.29 -15.09 -8.97
CA LEU A 5 9.83 -15.24 -9.06
C LEU A 5 9.44 -15.90 -10.38
N ASN A 6 8.31 -16.61 -10.41
CA ASN A 6 7.77 -17.18 -11.64
C ASN A 6 6.87 -16.13 -12.31
N PRO A 7 7.15 -15.70 -13.55
CA PRO A 7 6.34 -14.69 -14.24
C PRO A 7 4.96 -15.22 -14.69
N ASP A 8 4.80 -16.54 -14.81
CA ASP A 8 3.61 -17.18 -15.36
C ASP A 8 2.54 -17.53 -14.31
N VAL A 9 2.75 -17.13 -13.05
CA VAL A 9 1.79 -17.32 -11.95
C VAL A 9 1.18 -15.98 -11.52
N PRO A 10 0.01 -16.02 -10.86
CA PRO A 10 -0.56 -14.84 -10.23
C PRO A 10 0.38 -14.18 -9.22
N VAL A 11 0.26 -12.87 -9.07
CA VAL A 11 1.05 -12.06 -8.13
C VAL A 11 0.92 -12.57 -6.68
N TRP A 12 -0.25 -13.07 -6.28
CA TRP A 12 -0.44 -13.64 -4.93
C TRP A 12 0.49 -14.83 -4.64
N VAL A 13 0.83 -15.66 -5.64
CA VAL A 13 1.76 -16.79 -5.47
C VAL A 13 3.16 -16.26 -5.16
N SER A 14 3.58 -15.20 -5.86
CA SER A 14 4.85 -14.53 -5.59
C SER A 14 4.89 -13.89 -4.20
N LYS A 15 3.78 -13.26 -3.77
CA LYS A 15 3.61 -12.71 -2.42
C LYS A 15 3.75 -13.80 -1.34
N GLN A 16 3.09 -14.94 -1.49
CA GLN A 16 3.22 -16.07 -0.55
C GLN A 16 4.67 -16.53 -0.42
N ARG A 17 5.39 -16.69 -1.55
CA ARG A 17 6.80 -17.07 -1.53
C ARG A 17 7.67 -16.05 -0.81
N ILE A 18 7.43 -14.76 -1.01
CA ILE A 18 8.14 -13.68 -0.30
C ILE A 18 7.87 -13.78 1.21
N LEU A 19 6.61 -13.96 1.61
CA LEU A 19 6.22 -14.09 3.01
C LEU A 19 6.93 -15.29 3.69
N CYS A 20 7.00 -16.44 3.03
CA CYS A 20 7.75 -17.59 3.54
C CYS A 20 9.24 -17.26 3.77
N ILE A 21 9.87 -16.51 2.85
CA ILE A 21 11.30 -16.15 2.93
C ILE A 21 11.57 -15.07 3.99
N LEU A 22 10.60 -14.21 4.27
CA LEU A 22 10.72 -13.18 5.30
C LEU A 22 10.46 -13.72 6.72
N ASN A 23 9.98 -14.97 6.86
CA ASN A 23 9.92 -15.77 8.08
C ASN A 23 9.58 -14.97 9.37
N HIS A 24 8.32 -14.57 9.51
CA HIS A 24 7.76 -13.84 10.67
C HIS A 24 8.44 -12.53 11.08
N SER A 25 9.39 -11.99 10.28
CA SER A 25 10.04 -10.69 10.59
C SER A 25 9.09 -9.49 10.47
N LEU A 26 7.94 -9.67 9.82
CA LEU A 26 6.95 -8.62 9.60
C LEU A 26 5.71 -8.87 10.44
N LYS A 27 5.22 -7.81 11.08
CA LYS A 27 3.86 -7.77 11.66
C LYS A 27 2.83 -7.49 10.55
N ASP A 28 1.58 -7.90 10.76
CA ASP A 28 0.46 -7.64 9.85
C ASP A 28 0.74 -8.05 8.39
N VAL A 29 1.35 -9.23 8.23
CA VAL A 29 1.91 -9.72 6.97
C VAL A 29 0.96 -9.66 5.76
N LEU A 30 -0.34 -9.80 5.99
CA LEU A 30 -1.35 -9.78 4.94
C LEU A 30 -1.58 -8.40 4.33
N ASN A 31 -1.24 -7.33 5.09
CA ASN A 31 -1.33 -5.94 4.67
C ASN A 31 -0.12 -5.47 3.86
N TYR A 32 0.82 -6.36 3.51
CA TYR A 32 1.88 -6.07 2.56
C TYR A 32 1.49 -6.46 1.14
N GLY A 33 2.08 -5.78 0.16
CA GLY A 33 1.90 -6.08 -1.25
C GLY A 33 3.17 -5.83 -2.06
N LEU A 34 3.23 -6.45 -3.23
CA LEU A 34 4.22 -6.11 -4.26
C LEU A 34 3.87 -4.75 -4.86
N PHE A 35 4.85 -3.85 -4.90
CA PHE A 35 4.72 -2.50 -5.39
C PHE A 35 5.72 -2.25 -6.51
N GLN A 36 5.22 -1.76 -7.64
CA GLN A 36 6.01 -1.28 -8.76
C GLN A 36 6.31 0.21 -8.55
N PRO A 37 7.58 0.61 -8.38
CA PRO A 37 7.95 2.01 -8.22
C PRO A 37 7.61 2.86 -9.44
N ALA A 38 7.57 4.18 -9.23
CA ALA A 38 7.40 5.12 -10.32
C ALA A 38 8.58 5.04 -11.30
N PHE A 39 8.30 5.02 -12.60
CA PHE A 39 9.31 4.93 -13.65
C PHE A 39 8.83 5.59 -14.94
N ASN A 40 9.69 6.35 -15.61
CA ASN A 40 9.41 7.05 -16.87
C ASN A 40 8.06 7.79 -16.89
N GLY A 41 7.82 8.61 -15.86
CA GLY A 41 6.58 9.40 -15.73
C GLY A 41 5.33 8.60 -15.33
N ARG A 42 5.42 7.27 -15.17
CA ARG A 42 4.33 6.46 -14.62
C ARG A 42 4.38 6.48 -13.10
N ALA A 43 3.25 6.75 -12.46
CA ALA A 43 3.12 6.67 -11.02
C ALA A 43 3.35 5.23 -10.52
N GLY A 44 3.91 5.11 -9.31
CA GLY A 44 4.05 3.80 -8.66
C GLY A 44 2.69 3.22 -8.27
N LYS A 45 2.59 1.89 -8.22
CA LYS A 45 1.34 1.19 -7.91
C LYS A 45 1.58 -0.16 -7.25
N PHE A 46 0.62 -0.61 -6.45
CA PHE A 46 0.55 -2.01 -6.04
C PHE A 46 0.13 -2.87 -7.22
N LEU A 47 0.70 -4.07 -7.30
CA LEU A 47 0.30 -5.07 -8.27
C LEU A 47 -1.02 -5.70 -7.80
N ASP A 48 -1.95 -5.88 -8.74
CA ASP A 48 -3.16 -6.69 -8.57
C ASP A 48 -2.77 -8.15 -8.31
N GLU A 49 -3.28 -8.70 -7.21
CA GLU A 49 -2.92 -10.02 -6.71
C GLU A 49 -3.41 -11.16 -7.63
N GLU A 50 -4.50 -10.94 -8.37
CA GLU A 50 -5.09 -11.95 -9.28
C GLU A 50 -4.44 -11.99 -10.67
N ARG A 51 -3.76 -10.91 -11.07
CA ARG A 51 -3.09 -10.83 -12.38
C ARG A 51 -1.78 -11.62 -12.38
N LEU A 52 -1.36 -12.07 -13.56
CA LEU A 52 -0.07 -12.73 -13.75
C LEU A 52 1.07 -11.73 -13.57
N LEU A 53 2.19 -12.19 -13.00
CA LEU A 53 3.34 -11.32 -12.76
C LEU A 53 3.92 -10.75 -14.07
N ARG A 54 3.89 -11.51 -15.18
CA ARG A 54 4.32 -11.04 -16.51
C ARG A 54 3.52 -9.87 -17.08
N GLU A 55 2.32 -9.61 -16.58
CA GLU A 55 1.50 -8.48 -17.03
C GLU A 55 2.00 -7.12 -16.52
N TYR A 56 3.00 -7.14 -15.64
CA TYR A 56 3.68 -5.96 -15.14
C TYR A 56 5.03 -5.82 -15.85
N PRO A 57 5.14 -4.98 -16.89
CA PRO A 57 6.38 -4.81 -17.61
C PRO A 57 7.43 -4.22 -16.67
N LEU A 58 8.60 -4.86 -16.66
CA LEU A 58 9.74 -4.49 -15.83
C LEU A 58 10.66 -3.59 -16.66
N ASN A 59 11.42 -2.72 -15.98
CA ASN A 59 12.30 -1.77 -16.66
C ASN A 59 13.38 -2.53 -17.46
N PRO A 60 13.42 -2.40 -18.81
CA PRO A 60 14.42 -3.08 -19.63
C PRO A 60 15.84 -2.55 -19.42
N ASP A 61 15.99 -1.32 -18.91
CA ASP A 61 17.29 -0.68 -18.66
C ASP A 61 17.96 -1.21 -17.38
N THR A 62 17.25 -2.04 -16.60
CA THR A 62 17.81 -2.67 -15.40
C THR A 62 18.14 -4.13 -15.67
N PRO A 63 19.37 -4.59 -15.36
CA PRO A 63 19.77 -5.98 -15.57
C PRO A 63 18.95 -6.95 -14.70
N VAL A 64 18.39 -6.48 -13.59
CA VAL A 64 17.48 -7.23 -12.74
C VAL A 64 16.24 -6.36 -12.46
N PRO A 65 15.04 -6.86 -12.76
CA PRO A 65 13.81 -6.19 -12.39
C PRO A 65 13.69 -5.89 -10.89
N TYR A 66 13.18 -4.70 -10.58
CA TYR A 66 13.02 -4.23 -9.22
C TYR A 66 11.54 -4.04 -8.85
N LEU A 67 11.13 -4.66 -7.73
CA LEU A 67 9.85 -4.46 -7.07
C LEU A 67 10.09 -4.24 -5.57
N GLU A 68 9.22 -3.45 -4.95
CA GLU A 68 9.21 -3.22 -3.51
C GLU A 68 8.17 -4.12 -2.83
N PHE A 69 8.46 -4.57 -1.61
CA PHE A 69 7.48 -5.25 -0.76
C PHE A 69 7.07 -4.32 0.37
N ARG A 70 5.90 -3.68 0.25
CA ARG A 70 5.50 -2.52 1.06
C ARG A 70 4.20 -2.76 1.81
N TYR A 71 4.10 -2.15 2.99
CA TYR A 71 2.83 -2.02 3.70
C TYR A 71 1.85 -1.22 2.83
N LYS A 72 0.63 -1.74 2.68
CA LYS A 72 -0.43 -1.11 1.89
C LYS A 72 -0.90 0.16 2.59
N ARG A 73 -0.38 1.28 2.11
CA ARG A 73 -0.82 2.64 2.44
C ARG A 73 -1.47 3.26 1.21
N ARG A 74 -2.21 4.34 1.40
CA ARG A 74 -2.77 5.13 0.29
C ARG A 74 -1.63 5.58 -0.64
N VAL A 75 -1.78 5.30 -1.93
CA VAL A 75 -0.88 5.79 -2.97
C VAL A 75 -1.34 7.19 -3.36
N TYR A 76 -0.53 8.21 -3.04
CA TYR A 76 -0.81 9.60 -3.39
C TYR A 76 -0.26 9.92 -4.77
N THR A 77 -1.10 10.46 -5.65
CA THR A 77 -0.71 10.90 -7.01
C THR A 77 -0.11 12.31 -7.03
N GLN A 78 -0.29 13.09 -5.97
CA GLN A 78 0.20 14.45 -5.81
C GLN A 78 0.74 14.63 -4.38
N SER A 79 1.83 15.38 -4.23
CA SER A 79 2.37 15.75 -2.92
C SER A 79 1.56 16.91 -2.33
N LEU A 80 0.33 16.62 -1.89
CA LEU A 80 -0.62 17.63 -1.40
C LEU A 80 -0.32 18.11 0.03
N LEU A 81 0.51 17.39 0.77
CA LEU A 81 0.76 17.63 2.20
C LEU A 81 2.26 17.65 2.51
N ASP A 82 2.67 18.55 3.39
CA ASP A 82 3.95 18.43 4.06
C ASP A 82 3.88 17.41 5.22
N ASP A 83 5.05 16.99 5.74
CA ASP A 83 5.14 15.99 6.80
C ASP A 83 4.39 16.40 8.09
N LYS A 84 4.35 17.70 8.41
CA LYS A 84 3.67 18.20 9.62
C LYS A 84 2.16 18.12 9.46
N GLN A 85 1.64 18.51 8.30
CA GLN A 85 0.22 18.39 7.97
C GLN A 85 -0.21 16.92 7.94
N PHE A 86 0.61 16.06 7.34
CA PHE A 86 0.37 14.62 7.30
C PHE A 86 0.31 14.02 8.71
N ALA A 87 1.28 14.34 9.57
CA ALA A 87 1.30 13.87 10.96
C ALA A 87 0.08 14.35 11.75
N LYS A 88 -0.37 15.60 11.55
CA LYS A 88 -1.56 16.16 12.20
C LYS A 88 -2.84 15.42 11.81
N LEU A 89 -2.96 14.97 10.56
CA LEU A 89 -4.12 14.19 10.11
C LEU A 89 -4.19 12.81 10.75
N HIS A 90 -3.04 12.19 11.04
CA HIS A 90 -2.95 10.80 11.51
C HIS A 90 -2.71 10.68 13.03
N THR A 91 -3.17 11.65 13.83
CA THR A 91 -3.17 11.51 15.29
C THR A 91 -4.21 10.47 15.74
N LYS A 92 -3.98 9.79 16.86
CA LYS A 92 -4.94 8.80 17.42
C LYS A 92 -6.36 9.35 17.53
N ALA A 93 -6.51 10.60 17.98
CA ALA A 93 -7.80 11.27 18.10
C ALA A 93 -8.50 11.48 16.75
N ASN A 94 -7.76 11.86 15.70
CA ASN A 94 -8.33 12.09 14.38
C ASN A 94 -8.71 10.78 13.68
N LEU A 95 -7.91 9.72 13.83
CA LEU A 95 -8.22 8.39 13.31
C LEU A 95 -9.48 7.80 13.98
N LYS A 96 -9.59 7.94 15.31
CA LYS A 96 -10.80 7.54 16.04
C LYS A 96 -12.03 8.30 15.55
N LYS A 97 -11.92 9.62 15.39
CA LYS A 97 -13.00 10.48 14.89
C LYS A 97 -13.40 10.12 13.45
N PHE A 98 -12.46 9.71 12.61
CA PHE A 98 -12.75 9.19 11.27
C PHE A 98 -13.60 7.91 11.36
N MET A 99 -13.22 6.96 12.22
CA MET A 99 -13.99 5.73 12.44
C MET A 99 -15.40 5.99 12.97
N GLU A 100 -15.56 6.95 13.89
CA GLU A 100 -16.88 7.39 14.36
C GLU A 100 -17.76 7.91 13.21
N TYR A 101 -17.19 8.68 12.28
CA TYR A 101 -17.92 9.14 11.09
C TYR A 101 -18.31 8.01 10.15
N VAL A 102 -17.45 7.00 9.98
CA VAL A 102 -17.78 5.79 9.22
C VAL A 102 -18.93 5.04 9.88
N GLN A 103 -18.87 4.80 11.19
CA GLN A 103 -19.91 4.10 11.95
C GLN A 103 -21.27 4.83 11.90
N MET A 104 -21.26 6.16 11.92
CA MET A 104 -22.47 6.98 11.80
C MET A 104 -22.96 7.15 10.34
N MET A 105 -22.32 6.50 9.37
CA MET A 105 -22.59 6.65 7.93
C MET A 105 -22.54 8.12 7.46
N ASN A 106 -21.70 8.95 8.08
CA ASN A 106 -21.56 10.36 7.73
C ASN A 106 -20.59 10.54 6.55
N ALA A 107 -21.07 10.23 5.35
CA ALA A 107 -20.28 10.24 4.12
C ALA A 107 -19.61 11.60 3.85
N GLU A 108 -20.31 12.71 4.11
CA GLU A 108 -19.76 14.06 3.90
C GLU A 108 -18.48 14.29 4.71
N LYS A 109 -18.49 13.96 6.00
CA LYS A 109 -17.32 14.15 6.87
C LYS A 109 -16.18 13.17 6.55
N VAL A 110 -16.52 11.94 6.15
CA VAL A 110 -15.54 10.96 5.66
C VAL A 110 -14.85 11.48 4.41
N CYS A 111 -15.61 11.88 3.38
CA CYS A 111 -15.07 12.44 2.14
C CYS A 111 -14.17 13.65 2.40
N ARG A 112 -14.60 14.57 3.26
CA ARG A 112 -13.80 15.76 3.61
C ARG A 112 -12.45 15.44 4.24
N LEU A 113 -12.35 14.37 5.02
CA LEU A 113 -11.07 13.92 5.59
C LEU A 113 -10.19 13.22 4.55
N LEU A 114 -10.81 12.44 3.65
CA LEU A 114 -10.10 11.80 2.53
C LEU A 114 -9.56 12.81 1.53
N GLU A 115 -10.30 13.87 1.22
CA GLU A 115 -9.87 14.99 0.36
C GLU A 115 -8.70 15.76 0.97
N LYS A 116 -8.68 15.89 2.31
CA LYS A 116 -7.54 16.47 3.05
C LYS A 116 -6.31 15.58 3.04
N GLY A 117 -6.38 14.36 2.52
CA GLY A 117 -5.24 13.44 2.40
C GLY A 117 -5.06 12.48 3.57
N LEU A 118 -6.12 12.20 4.35
CA LEU A 118 -6.10 11.10 5.30
C LEU A 118 -5.92 9.76 4.56
N ASP A 119 -5.06 8.88 5.09
CA ASP A 119 -4.91 7.49 4.66
C ASP A 119 -5.91 6.62 5.44
N PRO A 120 -6.95 6.05 4.79
CA PRO A 120 -7.91 5.19 5.46
C PRO A 120 -7.38 3.78 5.74
N ASN A 121 -6.17 3.41 5.27
CA ASN A 121 -5.58 2.09 5.48
C ASN A 121 -4.86 2.02 6.84
N PHE A 122 -5.63 2.01 7.92
CA PHE A 122 -5.13 1.84 9.29
C PHE A 122 -6.02 0.87 10.09
N HIS A 123 -5.49 0.38 11.21
CA HIS A 123 -6.24 -0.44 12.17
C HIS A 123 -6.58 0.43 13.38
N ASP A 124 -7.79 0.27 13.92
CA ASP A 124 -8.13 0.93 15.17
C ASP A 124 -7.34 0.27 16.30
N PRO A 125 -6.66 1.03 17.17
CA PRO A 125 -5.83 0.43 18.22
C PRO A 125 -6.59 -0.44 19.21
N ASP A 126 -7.91 -0.22 19.35
CA ASP A 126 -8.74 -0.88 20.35
C ASP A 126 -9.52 -2.06 19.72
N THR A 127 -9.93 -1.97 18.45
CA THR A 127 -10.72 -3.02 17.77
C THR A 127 -9.97 -3.84 16.70
N GLY A 128 -8.74 -3.46 16.35
CA GLY A 128 -7.99 -4.06 15.25
C GLY A 128 -8.45 -3.60 13.88
#